data_AF-A0A2D4GR85-F1
#
_entry.id   AF-A0A2D4GR85-F1
#
_cell.length_a   1.000
_cell.length_b   1.000
_cell.length_c   1.000
_cell.angle_alpha   90.00
_cell.angle_beta   90.00
_cell.angle_gamma   90.00
#
_symmetry.space_group_name_H-M   'P 1'
#
loop_
_entity.id
_entity.type
_entity.pdbx_description
1 polymer ?
#
loop_
_entity_poly.entity_id
_entity_poly.type
_entity_poly.pdbx_seq_one_letter_code
_entity_poly.pdbx_strand_id
1 'polypeptide(L)'
;MYLILKGVHCQQLLSRTVHCIEMKLRWYHCNTLNIIFFFSIDRLMTPESEIRFVHKQMGLVPGWGGAARLTQILGSSPALKLLSGAVKLDPQNALHIGLVDSILSSSDEHQSLREMHTWLKLYTTGPAEVIQAVKKVVSAGRELQLEAALRREKEIFGTVWGGPANVQALAQRTKHK
;
A
#
# COMPACT_ATOMS: atom_id res chain seq x y z
N MET A 1 -10.24 -5.59 -9.81
CA MET A 1 -8.85 -6.10 -9.85
C MET A 1 -8.91 -7.56 -9.43
N TYR A 2 -8.85 -8.50 -10.37
CA TYR A 2 -8.79 -9.93 -10.02
C TYR A 2 -7.33 -10.31 -9.90
N LEU A 3 -6.90 -10.44 -8.65
CA LEU A 3 -5.58 -10.93 -8.29
C LEU A 3 -5.83 -12.35 -7.79
N ILE A 4 -5.45 -13.35 -8.58
CA ILE A 4 -5.54 -14.75 -8.15
C ILE A 4 -4.37 -14.96 -7.20
N LEU A 5 -4.65 -14.82 -5.91
CA LEU A 5 -3.72 -15.16 -4.83
C LEU A 5 -3.97 -16.62 -4.48
N LYS A 6 -2.90 -17.40 -4.30
CA LYS A 6 -2.96 -18.75 -3.72
C LYS A 6 -2.21 -18.73 -2.39
N GLY A 7 -2.88 -19.10 -1.29
CA GLY A 7 -2.28 -19.30 0.05
C GLY A 7 -3.05 -18.64 1.22
N VAL A 8 -3.24 -19.42 2.28
CA VAL A 8 -3.55 -19.14 3.71
C VAL A 8 -4.67 -18.13 4.12
N HIS A 9 -5.48 -18.55 5.10
CA HIS A 9 -6.77 -18.01 5.53
C HIS A 9 -6.64 -16.99 6.68
N CYS A 10 -6.60 -15.67 6.40
CA CYS A 10 -6.50 -14.64 7.45
C CYS A 10 -7.71 -13.69 7.46
N GLN A 11 -8.79 -14.03 8.17
CA GLN A 11 -10.08 -13.31 8.07
C GLN A 11 -10.39 -12.31 9.20
N GLN A 12 -9.55 -12.14 10.24
CA GLN A 12 -10.05 -11.52 11.49
C GLN A 12 -9.32 -10.31 12.11
N LEU A 13 -8.14 -9.85 11.66
CA LEU A 13 -7.38 -8.83 12.42
C LEU A 13 -7.24 -7.42 11.82
N LEU A 14 -7.54 -7.19 10.53
CA LEU A 14 -7.30 -5.88 9.90
C LEU A 14 -8.35 -4.80 10.24
N SER A 15 -9.42 -5.13 10.98
CA SER A 15 -10.53 -4.21 11.23
C SER A 15 -10.28 -3.17 12.33
N ARG A 16 -9.25 -3.33 13.18
CA ARG A 16 -9.12 -2.53 14.42
C ARG A 16 -7.97 -1.54 14.50
N THR A 17 -6.94 -1.63 13.67
CA THR A 17 -5.72 -0.80 13.88
C THR A 17 -5.51 0.28 12.83
N VAL A 18 -6.24 0.23 11.71
CA VAL A 18 -6.09 1.24 10.65
C VAL A 18 -7.48 1.52 10.12
N HIS A 19 -7.98 2.73 10.34
CA HIS A 19 -8.98 3.31 9.44
C HIS A 19 -8.34 3.37 8.05
N CYS A 20 -8.35 2.24 7.34
CA CYS A 20 -8.17 2.18 5.91
C CYS A 20 -9.27 3.06 5.35
N ILE A 21 -8.90 4.25 4.89
CA ILE A 21 -9.75 5.03 4.00
C ILE A 21 -10.11 4.07 2.87
N GLU A 22 -11.35 3.60 2.91
CA GLU A 22 -11.89 2.60 2.02
C GLU A 22 -11.70 3.07 0.58
N MET A 23 -10.70 2.52 -0.11
CA MET A 23 -10.91 2.27 -1.52
C MET A 23 -11.97 1.18 -1.54
N LYS A 24 -13.20 1.56 -1.87
CA LYS A 24 -14.37 0.69 -2.04
C LYS A 24 -14.11 -0.30 -3.18
N LEU A 25 -13.18 -1.22 -2.93
CA LEU A 25 -13.05 -2.51 -3.59
C LEU A 25 -14.34 -3.23 -3.21
N ARG A 26 -15.34 -3.17 -4.10
CA ARG A 26 -16.45 -4.11 -4.00
C ARG A 26 -15.86 -5.50 -4.25
N TRP A 27 -15.56 -6.17 -3.14
CA TRP A 27 -15.05 -7.53 -3.06
C TRP A 27 -16.08 -8.47 -3.72
N TYR A 28 -15.77 -8.96 -4.92
CA TYR A 28 -16.33 -10.24 -5.34
C TYR A 28 -15.51 -11.31 -4.63
N HIS A 29 -16.15 -11.96 -3.65
CA HIS A 29 -15.68 -13.06 -2.80
C HIS A 29 -14.48 -13.84 -3.39
N CYS A 30 -13.28 -13.60 -2.87
CA CYS A 30 -12.11 -14.44 -3.12
C CYS A 30 -11.24 -14.44 -1.85
N ASN A 31 -11.34 -15.53 -1.08
CA ASN A 31 -10.69 -15.76 0.22
C ASN A 31 -9.20 -16.04 0.09
N THR A 32 -8.39 -15.07 -0.34
CA THR A 32 -6.93 -15.25 -0.36
C THR A 32 -6.21 -13.91 -0.23
N LEU A 33 -5.65 -13.63 0.95
CA LEU A 33 -5.00 -12.37 1.31
C LEU A 33 -3.49 -12.59 1.45
N ASN A 34 -2.77 -12.75 0.33
CA ASN A 34 -1.30 -12.88 0.34
C ASN A 34 -0.53 -11.64 -0.14
N ILE A 35 -1.23 -10.57 -0.50
CA ILE A 35 -0.60 -9.28 -0.79
C ILE A 35 -1.38 -8.22 -0.04
N ILE A 36 -0.71 -7.62 0.93
CA ILE A 36 -1.24 -6.48 1.67
C ILE A 36 -0.70 -5.24 0.97
N PHE A 37 -1.54 -4.64 0.12
CA PHE A 37 -1.27 -3.31 -0.40
C PHE A 37 -1.59 -2.29 0.70
N PHE A 38 -0.58 -1.91 1.48
CA PHE A 38 -0.71 -0.78 2.38
C PHE A 38 -0.49 0.48 1.55
N PHE A 39 -1.56 1.26 1.37
CA PHE A 39 -1.65 2.40 0.47
C PHE A 39 -0.33 3.20 0.37
N SER A 40 0.24 3.20 -0.83
CA SER A 40 1.38 4.01 -1.33
C SER A 40 2.74 3.94 -0.65
N ILE A 41 2.94 3.27 0.50
CA ILE A 41 4.25 3.34 1.16
C ILE A 41 5.03 2.04 0.96
N ASP A 42 4.43 0.86 1.20
CA ASP A 42 5.20 -0.40 1.07
C ASP A 42 4.34 -1.61 0.74
N ARG A 43 4.90 -2.49 -0.09
CA ARG A 43 4.30 -3.68 -0.67
C ARG A 43 5.09 -4.89 -0.18
N LEU A 44 4.44 -5.76 0.59
CA LEU A 44 5.03 -6.99 1.13
C LEU A 44 4.41 -8.23 0.47
N MET A 45 5.22 -9.27 0.30
CA MET A 45 4.78 -10.60 -0.16
C MET A 45 5.27 -11.70 0.78
N THR A 46 4.51 -12.79 0.89
CA THR A 46 4.98 -14.04 1.54
C THR A 46 5.74 -14.91 0.52
N PRO A 47 6.67 -15.79 0.95
CA PRO A 47 7.52 -16.59 0.06
C PRO A 47 6.80 -17.48 -0.97
N GLU A 48 5.57 -17.91 -0.69
CA GLU A 48 4.78 -18.81 -1.55
C GLU A 48 3.70 -18.08 -2.36
N SER A 49 3.63 -16.75 -2.22
CA SER A 49 2.60 -15.96 -2.90
C SER A 49 2.94 -15.68 -4.37
N GLU A 50 1.90 -15.53 -5.20
CA GLU A 50 2.05 -15.16 -6.61
C GLU A 50 1.16 -13.96 -6.98
N ILE A 51 1.69 -13.06 -7.81
CA ILE A 51 0.94 -11.96 -8.44
C ILE A 51 0.68 -12.31 -9.90
N ARG A 52 -0.56 -12.14 -10.36
CA ARG A 52 -0.89 -12.31 -11.78
C ARG A 52 -2.00 -11.36 -12.23
N PHE A 53 -1.80 -10.72 -13.38
CA PHE A 53 -2.82 -9.90 -14.04
C PHE A 53 -3.51 -10.69 -15.17
N VAL A 54 -4.70 -11.23 -14.92
CA VAL A 54 -5.38 -12.16 -15.84
C VAL A 54 -6.37 -11.50 -16.82
N HIS A 55 -6.43 -10.17 -16.87
CA HIS A 55 -7.40 -9.42 -17.68
C HIS A 55 -7.41 -9.85 -19.16
N LYS A 56 -6.24 -10.05 -19.78
CA LYS A 56 -6.12 -10.58 -21.16
C LYS A 56 -6.83 -11.92 -21.32
N GLN A 57 -6.66 -12.85 -20.38
CA GLN A 57 -7.27 -14.18 -20.47
C GLN A 57 -8.79 -14.12 -20.34
N MET A 58 -9.30 -13.09 -19.67
CA MET A 58 -10.73 -12.81 -19.56
C MET A 58 -11.28 -11.99 -20.73
N GLY A 59 -10.45 -11.61 -21.72
CA GLY A 59 -10.86 -10.74 -22.82
C GLY A 59 -11.11 -9.29 -22.40
N LEU A 60 -10.46 -8.82 -21.33
CA LEU A 60 -10.67 -7.50 -20.72
C LEU A 60 -9.35 -6.74 -20.52
N VAL A 61 -9.48 -5.44 -20.23
CA VAL A 61 -8.39 -4.59 -19.75
C VAL A 61 -8.62 -4.20 -18.28
N PRO A 62 -7.58 -3.77 -17.53
CA PRO A 62 -7.77 -3.32 -16.15
C PRO A 62 -8.64 -2.05 -16.05
N GLY A 63 -9.84 -2.16 -15.46
CA GLY A 63 -10.83 -1.06 -15.42
C GLY A 63 -10.78 -0.11 -14.21
N TRP A 64 -10.07 -0.44 -13.13
CA TRP A 64 -10.13 0.32 -11.86
C TRP A 64 -8.81 1.02 -11.51
N GLY A 65 -8.10 1.50 -12.53
CA GLY A 65 -6.80 2.16 -12.38
C GLY A 65 -5.63 1.22 -12.08
N GLY A 66 -5.81 -0.10 -12.19
CA GLY A 66 -4.73 -1.08 -11.99
C GLY A 66 -3.58 -0.89 -12.99
N ALA A 67 -3.90 -0.66 -14.26
CA ALA A 67 -2.88 -0.37 -15.29
C ALA A 67 -2.15 0.94 -15.03
N ALA A 68 -2.88 2.00 -14.67
CA ALA A 68 -2.30 3.31 -14.37
C ALA A 68 -1.33 3.23 -13.17
N ARG A 69 -1.75 2.60 -12.07
CA ARG A 69 -0.90 2.44 -10.89
C ARG A 69 0.31 1.54 -11.15
N LEU A 70 0.13 0.43 -11.89
CA LEU A 70 1.25 -0.45 -12.26
C LEU A 70 2.28 0.29 -13.12
N THR A 71 1.80 1.12 -14.06
CA THR A 71 2.66 1.96 -14.92
C THR A 71 3.42 3.01 -14.12
N GLN A 72 2.81 3.59 -13.08
CA GLN A 72 3.50 4.53 -12.19
C GLN A 72 4.57 3.86 -11.33
N ILE A 73 4.38 2.59 -10.95
CA ILE A 73 5.34 1.84 -10.11
C ILE A 73 6.51 1.33 -10.96
N LEU A 74 6.23 0.69 -12.09
CA LEU A 74 7.23 -0.04 -12.88
C LEU A 74 7.65 0.65 -14.18
N GLY A 75 6.98 1.74 -14.57
CA GLY A 75 7.07 2.30 -15.91
C GLY A 75 6.22 1.54 -16.94
N SER A 76 6.14 2.10 -18.15
CA SER A 76 5.26 1.60 -19.22
C SER A 76 5.67 0.23 -19.76
N SER A 77 6.97 0.00 -19.98
CA SER A 77 7.47 -1.23 -20.61
C SER A 77 7.26 -2.48 -19.74
N PRO A 78 7.66 -2.52 -18.45
CA PRO A 78 7.38 -3.68 -17.60
C PRO A 78 5.89 -3.87 -17.36
N ALA A 79 5.14 -2.78 -17.15
CA ALA A 79 3.69 -2.85 -16.96
C ALA A 79 2.99 -3.48 -18.18
N LEU A 80 3.38 -3.09 -19.40
CA LEU A 80 2.83 -3.68 -20.63
C LEU A 80 3.15 -5.17 -20.72
N LYS A 81 4.38 -5.60 -20.42
CA LYS A 81 4.77 -7.02 -20.42
C LYS A 81 3.92 -7.84 -19.45
N LEU A 82 3.71 -7.34 -18.23
CA LEU A 82 2.92 -8.04 -17.22
C LEU A 82 1.43 -8.13 -17.60
N LEU A 83 0.84 -7.03 -18.07
CA LEU A 83 -0.58 -6.97 -18.43
C LEU A 83 -0.91 -7.75 -19.70
N SER A 84 -0.05 -7.66 -20.73
CA SER A 84 -0.24 -8.34 -22.02
C SER A 84 0.26 -9.79 -22.01
N GLY A 85 1.22 -10.13 -21.15
CA GLY A 85 1.70 -11.49 -20.99
C GLY A 85 0.86 -12.33 -20.03
N ALA A 86 0.10 -11.69 -19.13
CA ALA A 86 -0.55 -12.36 -18.00
C ALA A 86 0.43 -13.30 -17.27
N VAL A 87 1.65 -12.81 -17.04
CA VAL A 87 2.75 -13.57 -16.44
C VAL A 87 2.51 -13.74 -14.94
N LYS A 88 2.84 -14.91 -14.40
CA LYS A 88 2.90 -15.16 -12.96
C LYS A 88 4.20 -14.59 -12.42
N LEU A 89 4.11 -13.77 -11.38
CA LEU A 89 5.26 -13.27 -10.64
C LEU A 89 5.32 -13.95 -9.28
N ASP A 90 6.40 -14.67 -9.03
CA ASP A 90 6.79 -15.08 -7.68
C ASP A 90 7.35 -13.89 -6.89
N PRO A 91 7.53 -14.02 -5.55
CA PRO A 91 7.95 -12.90 -4.72
C PRO A 91 9.34 -12.36 -5.06
N GLN A 92 10.27 -13.23 -5.47
CA GLN A 92 11.64 -12.82 -5.80
C GLN A 92 11.66 -11.99 -7.08
N ASN A 93 10.95 -12.43 -8.11
CA ASN A 93 10.78 -11.67 -9.33
C ASN A 93 10.01 -10.36 -9.10
N ALA A 94 8.98 -10.37 -8.24
CA ALA A 94 8.24 -9.17 -7.87
C ALA A 94 9.11 -8.14 -7.11
N LEU A 95 10.00 -8.60 -6.23
CA LEU A 95 10.98 -7.77 -5.54
C LEU A 95 12.01 -7.21 -6.53
N HIS A 96 12.56 -8.06 -7.41
CA HIS A 96 13.57 -7.67 -8.38
C HIS A 96 13.10 -6.55 -9.32
N ILE A 97 11.84 -6.60 -9.77
CA ILE A 97 11.28 -5.57 -10.64
C ILE A 97 10.78 -4.32 -9.87
N GLY A 98 10.82 -4.32 -8.55
CA GLY A 98 10.33 -3.21 -7.71
C GLY A 98 8.80 -3.17 -7.54
N LEU A 99 8.09 -4.24 -7.92
CA LEU A 99 6.66 -4.36 -7.67
C LEU A 99 6.37 -4.58 -6.17
N VAL A 100 7.35 -5.08 -5.43
CA VAL A 100 7.31 -5.37 -4.00
C VAL A 100 8.55 -4.77 -3.37
N ASP A 101 8.42 -4.27 -2.14
CA ASP A 101 9.50 -3.61 -1.43
C ASP A 101 10.24 -4.58 -0.49
N SER A 102 9.55 -5.61 0.03
CA SER A 102 10.19 -6.68 0.81
C SER A 102 9.39 -7.99 0.81
N ILE A 103 10.08 -9.09 1.09
CA ILE A 103 9.50 -10.44 1.20
C ILE A 103 9.60 -10.86 2.67
N LEU A 104 8.51 -11.39 3.22
CA LEU A 104 8.48 -11.92 4.58
C LEU A 104 9.33 -13.19 4.67
N SER A 105 9.88 -13.47 5.84
CA SER A 105 10.83 -14.57 6.02
C SER A 105 10.14 -15.91 6.19
N SER A 106 8.95 -15.88 6.80
CA SER A 106 8.15 -17.06 7.09
C SER A 106 6.92 -17.13 6.19
N SER A 107 6.44 -18.36 6.02
CA SER A 107 5.16 -18.69 5.42
C SER A 107 4.13 -19.19 6.41
N ASP A 108 4.56 -19.41 7.66
CA ASP A 108 3.66 -19.61 8.78
C ASP A 108 2.85 -18.32 9.00
N GLU A 109 1.53 -18.45 9.09
CA GLU A 109 0.61 -17.30 9.18
C GLU A 109 0.93 -16.44 10.40
N HIS A 110 1.09 -17.08 11.57
CA HIS A 110 1.32 -16.37 12.82
C HIS A 110 2.66 -15.64 12.83
N GLN A 111 3.71 -16.27 12.30
CA GLN A 111 5.03 -15.65 12.18
C GLN A 111 5.04 -14.52 11.15
N SER A 112 4.43 -14.72 9.98
CA SER A 112 4.28 -13.70 8.94
C SER A 112 3.55 -12.46 9.45
N LEU A 113 2.48 -12.65 10.23
CA LEU A 113 1.74 -11.55 10.86
C LEU A 113 2.58 -10.78 11.88
N ARG A 114 3.39 -11.48 12.69
CA ARG A 114 4.31 -10.83 13.64
C ARG A 114 5.38 -10.02 12.94
N GLU A 115 5.98 -10.58 11.89
CA GLU A 115 6.99 -9.89 11.06
C GLU A 115 6.39 -8.65 10.40
N MET A 116 5.23 -8.79 9.75
CA MET A 116 4.48 -7.68 9.18
C MET A 116 4.15 -6.62 10.23
N HIS A 117 3.68 -7.00 11.42
CA HIS A 117 3.36 -6.04 12.47
C HIS A 117 4.59 -5.28 12.96
N THR A 118 5.71 -5.98 13.13
CA THR A 118 7.01 -5.38 13.50
C THR A 118 7.46 -4.38 12.44
N TRP A 119 7.34 -4.77 11.18
CA TRP A 119 7.66 -3.92 10.04
C TRP A 119 6.73 -2.68 9.97
N LEU A 120 5.42 -2.86 10.15
CA LEU A 120 4.43 -1.77 10.15
C LEU A 120 4.66 -0.76 11.28
N LYS A 121 5.13 -1.21 12.46
CA LYS A 121 5.41 -0.32 13.60
C LYS A 121 6.36 0.82 13.23
N LEU A 122 7.30 0.60 12.30
CA LEU A 122 8.22 1.66 11.85
C LEU A 122 7.49 2.86 11.23
N TYR A 123 6.34 2.62 10.60
CA TYR A 123 5.57 3.62 9.85
C TYR A 123 4.26 4.03 10.56
N THR A 124 3.82 3.24 11.54
CA THR A 124 2.60 3.50 12.31
C THR A 124 2.87 4.02 13.71
N THR A 125 4.13 4.09 14.15
CA THR A 125 4.49 4.73 15.43
C THR A 125 4.35 6.24 15.32
N GLY A 126 3.46 6.81 16.13
CA GLY A 126 3.26 8.25 16.22
C GLY A 126 1.77 8.62 16.27
N PRO A 127 1.47 9.93 16.27
CA PRO A 127 0.10 10.41 16.26
C PRO A 127 -0.63 10.00 14.97
N ALA A 128 -1.73 9.26 15.11
CA ALA A 128 -2.46 8.68 13.99
C ALA A 128 -2.97 9.75 13.01
N GLU A 129 -3.40 10.90 13.54
CA GLU A 129 -3.86 12.06 12.78
C GLU A 129 -2.77 12.63 11.87
N VAL A 130 -1.52 12.66 12.33
CA VAL A 130 -0.37 13.14 11.55
C VAL A 130 -0.01 12.14 10.46
N ILE A 131 0.04 10.84 10.80
CA ILE A 131 0.31 9.78 9.81
C ILE A 131 -0.77 9.77 8.71
N GLN A 132 -2.03 9.96 9.07
CA GLN A 132 -3.12 10.09 8.10
C GLN A 132 -2.99 11.35 7.25
N ALA A 133 -2.62 12.49 7.83
CA ALA A 133 -2.38 13.73 7.11
C ALA A 133 -1.27 13.56 6.06
N VAL A 134 -0.12 12.98 6.45
CA VAL A 134 0.99 12.68 5.52
C VAL A 134 0.52 11.81 4.36
N LYS A 135 -0.24 10.74 4.63
CA LYS A 135 -0.79 9.86 3.58
C LYS A 135 -1.69 10.61 2.59
N LYS A 136 -2.51 11.54 3.09
CA LYS A 136 -3.38 12.38 2.24
C LYS A 136 -2.56 13.32 1.35
N VAL A 137 -1.50 13.93 1.87
CA VAL A 137 -0.59 14.81 1.10
C VAL A 137 0.07 14.03 -0.04
N VAL A 138 0.69 12.89 0.28
CA VAL A 138 1.38 12.06 -0.71
C VAL A 138 0.41 11.55 -1.78
N SER A 139 -0.80 11.15 -1.39
CA SER A 139 -1.82 10.69 -2.35
C SER A 139 -2.29 11.84 -3.26
N ALA A 140 -2.48 13.04 -2.72
CA ALA A 140 -2.83 14.21 -3.51
C ALA A 140 -1.74 14.57 -4.52
N GLY A 141 -0.46 14.53 -4.13
CA GLY A 141 0.66 14.77 -5.06
C GLY A 141 0.76 13.77 -6.21
N ARG A 142 0.24 12.55 -6.03
CA ARG A 142 0.18 11.52 -7.07
C ARG A 142 -0.98 11.69 -8.04
N GLU A 143 -2.11 12.21 -7.56
CA GLU A 143 -3.38 12.23 -8.29
C GLU A 143 -3.71 13.58 -8.93
N LEU A 144 -3.17 14.67 -8.39
CA LEU A 144 -3.47 16.03 -8.80
C LEU A 144 -2.31 16.66 -9.58
N GLN A 145 -2.63 17.70 -10.37
CA GLN A 145 -1.60 18.60 -10.90
C GLN A 145 -0.91 19.35 -9.77
N LEU A 146 0.36 19.72 -9.98
CA LEU A 146 1.24 20.28 -8.95
C LEU A 146 0.59 21.44 -8.17
N GLU A 147 0.00 22.41 -8.85
CA GLU A 147 -0.64 23.57 -8.19
C GLU A 147 -1.81 23.16 -7.27
N ALA A 148 -2.64 22.22 -7.73
CA ALA A 148 -3.74 21.69 -6.93
C ALA A 148 -3.23 20.82 -5.76
N ALA A 149 -2.15 20.06 -5.98
CA ALA A 149 -1.50 19.28 -4.93
C ALA A 149 -0.92 20.18 -3.82
N LEU A 150 -0.24 21.27 -4.18
CA LEU A 150 0.32 22.24 -3.23
C LEU A 150 -0.77 22.93 -2.40
N ARG A 151 -1.88 23.32 -3.05
CA ARG A 151 -3.04 23.86 -2.33
C ARG A 151 -3.60 22.85 -1.33
N ARG A 152 -3.77 21.60 -1.78
CA ARG A 152 -4.29 20.51 -0.95
C ARG A 152 -3.36 20.19 0.22
N GLU A 153 -2.05 20.22 -0.01
CA GLU A 153 -1.03 20.05 1.03
C GLU A 153 -1.15 21.12 2.11
N LYS A 154 -1.26 22.40 1.71
CA LYS A 154 -1.45 23.52 2.63
C LYS A 154 -2.71 23.38 3.49
N GLU A 155 -3.82 22.97 2.88
CA GLU A 155 -5.06 22.70 3.61
C GLU A 155 -4.89 21.58 4.64
N ILE A 156 -4.27 20.46 4.26
CA ILE A 156 -4.03 19.32 5.15
C ILE A 156 -3.09 19.72 6.29
N PHE A 157 -2.00 20.42 5.99
CA PHE A 157 -1.08 20.94 6.99
C PHE A 157 -1.80 21.78 8.04
N GLY A 158 -2.72 22.66 7.61
CA GLY A 158 -3.55 23.46 8.51
C GLY A 158 -4.38 22.64 9.51
N THR A 159 -4.75 21.39 9.18
CA THR A 159 -5.53 20.52 10.08
C THR A 159 -4.72 19.94 11.24
N VAL A 160 -3.40 19.82 11.09
CA VAL A 160 -2.51 19.26 12.12
C VAL A 160 -1.67 20.33 12.82
N TRP A 161 -1.49 21.47 12.18
CA TRP A 161 -0.77 22.61 12.76
C TRP A 161 -1.50 23.15 13.98
N GLY A 162 -0.77 23.27 15.10
CA GLY A 162 -1.34 23.67 16.39
C GLY A 162 -2.21 22.60 17.07
N GLY A 163 -2.38 21.42 16.48
CA GLY A 163 -3.10 20.30 17.07
C GLY A 163 -2.38 19.70 18.31
N PRO A 164 -3.06 18.83 19.08
CA PRO A 164 -2.51 18.25 20.32
C PRO A 164 -1.15 17.59 20.13
N ALA A 165 -0.99 16.80 19.06
CA ALA A 165 0.27 16.17 18.69
C ALA A 165 1.40 17.18 18.42
N ASN A 166 1.10 18.28 17.71
CA ASN A 166 2.07 19.32 17.42
C ASN A 166 2.51 20.04 18.70
N VAL A 167 1.56 20.42 19.56
CA VAL A 167 1.86 21.09 20.84
C VAL A 167 2.69 20.20 21.76
N GLN A 168 2.35 18.91 21.87
CA GLN A 168 3.14 17.95 22.65
C GLN A 168 4.56 17.80 22.10
N ALA A 169 4.72 17.70 20.79
CA ALA A 169 6.04 17.59 20.15
C ALA A 169 6.89 18.85 20.39
N LEU A 170 6.28 20.05 20.34
CA LEU A 170 6.95 21.31 20.65
C LEU A 170 7.34 21.40 22.13
N ALA A 171 6.49 20.92 23.04
CA ALA A 171 6.76 20.91 24.47
C ALA A 171 7.87 19.91 24.88
N GLN A 172 7.99 18.79 24.16
CA GLN A 172 9.06 17.80 24.36
C GLN A 172 10.42 18.28 23.84
N ARG A 173 10.44 19.30 22.95
CA ARG A 173 11.66 19.88 22.39
C ARG A 173 12.07 21.17 23.11
N THR A 174 12.38 21.08 24.40
CA THR A 174 13.23 22.07 25.06
C THR A 174 14.69 21.79 24.66
N LYS A 175 15.15 22.51 23.63
CA LYS A 175 16.54 22.63 23.12
C LYS A 175 17.10 21.44 22.33
N HIS A 176 17.13 21.60 21.00
CA HIS A 176 18.30 21.16 20.23
C HIS A 176 19.50 21.97 20.75
N LYS A 177 20.47 21.29 21.36
CA LYS A 177 21.82 21.84 21.62
C LYS A 177 22.68 21.57 20.39
#